data_AF-A0A4P6XNG2-F1
#
_entry.id   AF-A0A4P6XNG2-F1
#
_cell.length_a   1.000
_cell.length_b   1.000
_cell.length_c   1.000
_cell.angle_alpha   90.00
_cell.angle_beta   90.00
_cell.angle_gamma   90.00
#
_symmetry.space_group_name_H-M   'P 1'
#
loop_
_entity.id
_entity.type
_entity.pdbx_description
1 polymer ?
#
loop_
_entity_poly.entity_id
_entity_poly.type
_entity_poly.pdbx_seq_one_letter_code
_entity_poly.pdbx_strand_id
1 'polypeptide(L)'
;MASQRQDSISIYHPKVLLLSGGMTAGAFFTFRFYGRFIRRRRTYLDLTPRILDGQRKLYGRVTRVGDGDNFRFFHTPGGPFLGWGWLRNVPEKRKDLKDETLMIRLCGVDAPERSHFGNPAQPFSEEALSWLQKYLMGRSVTITPYSIDQYKRVVARAQIWKLTGKKDVSAEMLRNGMAVIYEAAHGAEFGGNEQWYRKLEAKARRKKSGLWSQGRKLVTPGDYKRSV
;
A
#
# COMPACT_ATOMS: atom_id res chain seq x y z
N MET A 1 71.65 -11.85 8.65
CA MET A 1 70.29 -11.28 8.68
C MET A 1 69.84 -11.06 7.24
N ALA A 2 68.97 -11.93 6.72
CA ALA A 2 68.48 -11.80 5.35
C ALA A 2 67.50 -10.62 5.28
N SER A 3 67.88 -9.56 4.56
CA SER A 3 67.00 -8.44 4.21
C SER A 3 65.91 -8.98 3.28
N GLN A 4 64.68 -9.12 3.80
CA GLN A 4 63.53 -9.44 2.95
C GLN A 4 63.27 -8.25 2.03
N ARG A 5 63.43 -8.44 0.71
CA ARG A 5 62.96 -7.50 -0.31
C ARG A 5 61.45 -7.34 -0.14
N GLN A 6 61.01 -6.15 0.21
CA GLN A 6 59.61 -5.76 0.06
C GLN A 6 59.35 -5.56 -1.43
N ASP A 7 58.78 -6.57 -2.08
CA ASP A 7 58.29 -6.44 -3.45
C ASP A 7 57.17 -5.38 -3.47
N SER A 8 57.42 -4.25 -4.11
CA SER A 8 56.46 -3.16 -4.24
C SER A 8 55.33 -3.60 -5.16
N ILE A 9 54.16 -3.90 -4.60
CA ILE A 9 52.99 -4.33 -5.36
C ILE A 9 52.47 -3.15 -6.20
N SER A 10 52.53 -3.29 -7.52
CA SER A 10 52.01 -2.29 -8.47
C SER A 10 50.48 -2.22 -8.47
N ILE A 11 49.91 -1.05 -8.76
CA ILE A 11 48.46 -0.85 -8.92
C ILE A 11 47.87 -1.69 -10.07
N TYR A 12 48.68 -2.07 -11.06
CA TYR A 12 48.27 -2.93 -12.18
C TYR A 12 48.40 -4.43 -11.87
N HIS A 13 48.82 -4.78 -10.65
CA HIS A 13 48.98 -6.18 -10.28
C HIS A 13 47.61 -6.91 -10.36
N PRO A 14 47.50 -8.09 -11.01
CA PRO A 14 46.22 -8.76 -11.23
C PRO A 14 45.39 -8.98 -9.96
N LYS A 15 46.05 -9.29 -8.83
CA LYS A 15 45.37 -9.42 -7.52
C LYS A 15 44.77 -8.10 -7.03
N VAL A 16 45.44 -6.97 -7.26
CA VAL A 16 44.94 -5.63 -6.87
C VAL A 16 43.76 -5.24 -7.73
N LEU A 17 43.83 -5.49 -9.04
CA LEU A 17 42.73 -5.24 -9.98
C LEU A 17 41.50 -6.11 -9.67
N LEU A 18 41.72 -7.40 -9.36
CA LEU A 18 40.63 -8.33 -9.02
C LEU A 18 39.96 -7.95 -7.69
N LEU A 19 40.74 -7.64 -6.65
CA LEU A 19 40.20 -7.21 -5.36
C LEU A 19 39.47 -5.86 -5.46
N SER A 20 40.08 -4.86 -6.10
CA SER A 20 39.45 -3.55 -6.28
C SER A 20 38.19 -3.63 -7.12
N GLY A 21 38.23 -4.31 -8.27
CA GLY A 21 37.06 -4.55 -9.11
C GLY A 21 35.95 -5.30 -8.37
N GLY A 22 36.32 -6.32 -7.58
CA GLY A 22 35.38 -7.07 -6.73
C GLY A 22 34.72 -6.20 -5.66
N MET A 23 35.50 -5.36 -4.96
CA MET A 23 34.96 -4.43 -3.97
C MET A 23 34.05 -3.38 -4.61
N THR A 24 34.45 -2.79 -5.75
CA THR A 24 33.64 -1.80 -6.47
C THR A 24 32.33 -2.42 -6.97
N ALA A 25 32.38 -3.61 -7.57
CA ALA A 25 31.19 -4.33 -7.99
C ALA A 25 30.30 -4.67 -6.79
N GLY A 26 30.88 -5.18 -5.70
CA GLY A 26 30.18 -5.48 -4.45
C GLY A 26 29.45 -4.26 -3.89
N ALA A 27 30.12 -3.11 -3.81
CA ALA A 27 29.54 -1.85 -3.36
C ALA A 27 28.38 -1.40 -4.27
N PHE A 28 28.56 -1.48 -5.60
CA PHE A 28 27.51 -1.15 -6.56
C PHE A 28 26.28 -2.05 -6.40
N PHE A 29 26.45 -3.38 -6.37
CA PHE A 29 25.35 -4.31 -6.19
C PHE A 29 24.68 -4.15 -4.83
N THR A 30 25.44 -3.87 -3.77
CA THR A 30 24.93 -3.61 -2.42
C THR A 30 24.08 -2.34 -2.41
N PHE A 31 24.55 -1.25 -3.02
CA PHE A 31 23.79 -0.01 -3.15
C PHE A 31 22.49 -0.23 -3.93
N ARG A 32 22.54 -0.96 -5.05
CA ARG A 32 21.34 -1.31 -5.82
C ARG A 32 20.39 -2.18 -5.02
N PHE A 33 20.90 -3.19 -4.32
CA PHE A 33 20.11 -4.08 -3.46
C PHE A 33 19.44 -3.30 -2.34
N TYR A 34 20.16 -2.39 -1.68
CA TYR A 34 19.62 -1.51 -0.66
C TYR A 34 18.49 -0.63 -1.22
N GLY A 35 18.75 0.13 -2.29
CA GLY A 35 17.76 1.01 -2.90
C GLY A 35 16.52 0.26 -3.40
N ARG A 36 16.72 -0.96 -3.90
CA ARG A 36 15.67 -1.88 -4.30
C ARG A 36 14.93 -2.37 -3.06
N PHE A 37 15.49 -3.18 -2.18
CA PHE A 37 14.74 -3.98 -1.20
C PHE A 37 14.67 -3.41 0.21
N ILE A 38 15.65 -2.60 0.63
CA ILE A 38 15.80 -2.18 2.04
C ILE A 38 15.36 -0.73 2.26
N ARG A 39 15.58 0.16 1.28
CA ARG A 39 15.27 1.59 1.44
C ARG A 39 13.77 1.76 1.70
N ARG A 40 13.43 2.44 2.80
CA ARG A 40 12.03 2.76 3.15
C ARG A 40 11.44 3.76 2.14
N ARG A 41 10.10 3.80 2.07
CA ARG A 41 9.32 4.70 1.22
C ARG A 41 8.39 5.43 2.18
N ARG A 42 8.69 6.70 2.43
CA ARG A 42 8.07 7.51 3.50
C ARG A 42 6.84 8.23 2.96
N THR A 43 6.98 8.82 1.78
CA THR A 43 5.96 9.63 1.13
C THR A 43 5.76 9.18 -0.31
N TYR A 44 4.69 9.68 -0.94
CA TYR A 44 4.38 9.40 -2.36
C TYR A 44 5.51 9.84 -3.30
N LEU A 45 6.32 10.84 -2.92
CA LEU A 45 7.48 11.30 -3.68
C LEU A 45 8.60 10.24 -3.81
N ASP A 46 8.66 9.28 -2.89
CA ASP A 46 9.62 8.18 -2.98
C ASP A 46 9.20 7.08 -3.99
N LEU A 47 7.98 7.16 -4.54
CA LEU A 47 7.45 6.19 -5.49
C LEU A 47 7.84 6.57 -6.92
N THR A 48 8.96 6.01 -7.38
CA THR A 48 9.42 6.14 -8.77
C THR A 48 8.46 5.45 -9.77
N PRO A 49 8.40 5.88 -11.05
CA PRO A 49 7.59 5.21 -12.09
C PRO A 49 7.85 3.70 -12.18
N ARG A 50 9.12 3.28 -12.07
CA ARG A 50 9.50 1.85 -12.02
C ARG A 50 8.81 1.03 -10.92
N ILE A 51 8.41 1.66 -9.80
CA ILE A 51 7.65 1.01 -8.73
C ILE A 51 6.17 0.89 -9.10
N LEU A 52 5.62 1.95 -9.71
CA LEU A 52 4.21 2.04 -10.11
C LEU A 52 3.93 1.14 -11.33
N ASP A 53 4.63 1.38 -12.44
CA ASP A 53 4.49 0.64 -13.70
C ASP A 53 4.90 -0.83 -13.54
N GLY A 54 5.95 -1.06 -12.75
CA GLY A 54 6.42 -2.39 -12.40
C GLY A 54 5.58 -3.09 -11.33
N GLN A 55 4.49 -2.47 -10.86
CA GLN A 55 3.55 -2.98 -9.86
C GLN A 55 4.26 -3.62 -8.67
N ARG A 56 5.26 -2.92 -8.14
CA ARG A 56 6.14 -3.50 -7.15
C ARG A 56 5.46 -3.49 -5.79
N LYS A 57 5.29 -4.69 -5.24
CA LYS A 57 4.74 -4.91 -3.90
C LYS A 57 5.59 -4.24 -2.82
N LEU A 58 4.93 -3.51 -1.94
CA LEU A 58 5.51 -2.92 -0.73
C LEU A 58 4.85 -3.57 0.51
N TYR A 59 5.65 -3.84 1.53
CA TYR A 59 5.19 -4.44 2.78
C TYR A 59 5.24 -3.41 3.90
N GLY A 60 4.20 -3.33 4.71
CA GLY A 60 4.10 -2.29 5.73
C GLY A 60 3.03 -2.55 6.76
N ARG A 61 2.94 -1.67 7.74
CA ARG A 61 1.94 -1.70 8.81
C ARG A 61 0.92 -0.59 8.62
N VAL A 62 -0.34 -0.88 8.90
CA VAL A 62 -1.42 0.12 8.91
C VAL A 62 -1.37 0.87 10.24
N THR A 63 -1.17 2.17 10.18
CA THR A 63 -1.05 3.02 11.37
C THR A 63 -2.33 3.78 11.69
N ARG A 64 -3.16 4.06 10.69
CA ARG A 64 -4.43 4.76 10.87
C ARG A 64 -5.40 4.44 9.74
N VAL A 65 -6.68 4.29 10.06
CA VAL A 65 -7.77 4.24 9.08
C VAL A 65 -8.71 5.39 9.41
N GLY A 66 -8.75 6.40 8.54
CA GLY A 66 -9.48 7.64 8.76
C GLY A 66 -10.78 7.74 7.95
N ASP A 67 -10.94 6.88 6.96
CA ASP A 67 -11.99 6.93 5.96
C ASP A 67 -12.41 5.51 5.56
N GLY A 68 -13.56 5.37 4.90
CA GLY A 68 -14.15 4.09 4.52
C GLY A 68 -13.36 3.32 3.47
N ASP A 69 -12.55 4.00 2.65
CA ASP A 69 -11.77 3.40 1.54
C ASP A 69 -10.26 3.78 1.58
N ASN A 70 -9.82 4.54 2.60
CA ASN A 70 -8.46 5.06 2.70
C ASN A 70 -7.79 4.71 4.05
N PHE A 71 -6.47 4.48 4.01
CA PHE A 71 -5.67 4.25 5.22
C PHE A 71 -4.25 4.79 5.12
N ARG A 72 -3.58 4.94 6.26
CA ARG A 72 -2.16 5.32 6.38
C ARG A 72 -1.30 4.08 6.50
N PHE A 73 -0.32 3.99 5.61
CA PHE A 73 0.60 2.86 5.49
C PHE A 73 2.01 3.28 5.85
N PHE A 74 2.60 2.61 6.83
CA PHE A 74 4.00 2.77 7.18
C PHE A 74 4.82 1.64 6.55
N HIS A 75 5.68 1.98 5.58
CA HIS A 75 6.48 0.98 4.86
C HIS A 75 7.52 0.34 5.78
N THR A 76 7.48 -0.99 5.91
CA THR A 76 8.42 -1.79 6.71
C THR A 76 9.15 -2.77 5.77
N PRO A 77 10.13 -2.29 4.97
CA PRO A 77 10.81 -3.12 3.98
C PRO A 77 11.42 -4.36 4.64
N GLY A 78 11.18 -5.52 4.04
CA GLY A 78 11.62 -6.82 4.55
C GLY A 78 10.94 -7.31 5.82
N GLY A 79 10.00 -6.54 6.40
CA GLY A 79 9.18 -6.97 7.53
C GLY A 79 10.01 -7.57 8.70
N PRO A 80 9.52 -8.63 9.34
CA PRO A 80 10.22 -9.27 10.46
C PRO A 80 11.65 -9.75 10.13
N PHE A 81 11.92 -10.12 8.87
CA PHE A 81 13.25 -10.56 8.44
C PHE A 81 14.30 -9.45 8.55
N LEU A 82 13.89 -8.19 8.33
CA LEU A 82 14.76 -7.02 8.52
C LEU A 82 14.52 -6.34 9.88
N GLY A 83 14.13 -7.08 10.91
CA GLY A 83 14.08 -6.55 12.28
C GLY A 83 12.80 -5.84 12.67
N TRP A 84 11.81 -5.69 11.78
CA TRP A 84 10.58 -4.99 12.15
C TRP A 84 9.74 -5.80 13.13
N GLY A 85 9.52 -5.25 14.33
CA GLY A 85 8.78 -5.88 15.44
C GLY A 85 9.65 -6.43 16.57
N TRP A 86 10.97 -6.54 16.39
CA TRP A 86 11.89 -7.00 17.45
C TRP A 86 13.17 -6.17 17.58
N LEU A 87 13.62 -5.50 16.52
CA LEU A 87 14.74 -4.55 16.53
C LEU A 87 14.30 -3.14 16.10
N ARG A 88 13.39 -3.06 15.13
CA ARG A 88 12.85 -1.82 14.55
C ARG A 88 11.37 -1.70 14.91
N ASN A 89 11.01 -0.60 15.54
CA ASN A 89 9.63 -0.34 15.96
C ASN A 89 8.92 0.61 15.00
N VAL A 90 7.62 0.41 14.84
CA VAL A 90 6.75 1.33 14.11
C VAL A 90 6.27 2.40 15.12
N PRO A 91 6.49 3.70 14.85
CA PRO A 91 6.04 4.75 15.75
C PRO A 91 4.51 4.75 15.92
N GLU A 92 4.04 5.03 17.14
CA GLU A 92 2.60 5.09 17.44
C GLU A 92 2.09 6.53 17.56
N LYS A 93 2.95 7.47 17.95
CA LYS A 93 2.58 8.88 18.14
C LYS A 93 2.33 9.54 16.79
N ARG A 94 1.25 10.32 16.71
CA ARG A 94 0.87 11.05 15.47
C ARG A 94 1.96 11.98 14.96
N LYS A 95 2.71 12.63 15.85
CA LYS A 95 3.82 13.54 15.49
C LYS A 95 4.92 12.81 14.71
N ASP A 96 5.25 11.59 15.14
CA ASP A 96 6.34 10.79 14.57
C ASP A 96 5.92 10.08 13.26
N LEU A 97 4.62 10.02 12.99
CA LEU A 97 4.04 9.47 11.77
C LEU A 97 3.77 10.52 10.68
N LYS A 98 3.89 11.81 11.03
CA LYS A 98 3.70 12.92 10.08
C LYS A 98 4.78 12.83 9.00
N ASP A 99 4.37 12.87 7.74
CA ASP A 99 5.26 12.76 6.56
C ASP A 99 6.09 11.47 6.50
N GLU A 100 5.70 10.47 7.29
CA GLU A 100 6.37 9.18 7.41
C GLU A 100 5.49 8.00 6.96
N THR A 101 4.32 8.31 6.37
CA THR A 101 3.33 7.34 5.91
C THR A 101 2.80 7.66 4.52
N LEU A 102 2.54 6.61 3.75
CA LEU A 102 1.81 6.70 2.48
C LEU A 102 0.31 6.77 2.76
N MET A 103 -0.39 7.67 2.07
CA MET A 103 -1.85 7.65 1.98
C MET A 103 -2.24 6.62 0.94
N ILE A 104 -2.94 5.57 1.35
CA ILE A 104 -3.39 4.53 0.42
C ILE A 104 -4.88 4.70 0.18
N ARG A 105 -5.26 4.84 -1.09
CA ARG A 105 -6.64 4.70 -1.58
C ARG A 105 -6.80 3.29 -2.13
N LEU A 106 -7.80 2.56 -1.64
CA LEU A 106 -8.08 1.22 -2.14
C LEU A 106 -8.52 1.27 -3.60
N CYS A 107 -7.95 0.39 -4.41
CA CYS A 107 -8.24 0.34 -5.83
C CYS A 107 -9.64 -0.23 -6.12
N GLY A 108 -10.32 0.30 -7.13
CA GLY A 108 -11.55 -0.24 -7.71
C GLY A 108 -12.81 -0.16 -6.84
N VAL A 109 -12.75 0.49 -5.68
CA VAL A 109 -13.87 0.59 -4.73
C VAL A 109 -14.02 2.02 -4.22
N ASP A 110 -15.25 2.40 -3.88
CA ASP A 110 -15.59 3.67 -3.23
C ASP A 110 -16.54 3.37 -2.07
N ALA A 111 -16.22 3.90 -0.89
CA ALA A 111 -17.05 3.75 0.30
C ALA A 111 -18.09 4.89 0.39
N PRO A 112 -19.19 4.70 1.14
CA PRO A 112 -20.14 5.79 1.40
C PRO A 112 -19.46 7.01 2.00
N GLU A 113 -19.75 8.19 1.46
CA GLU A 113 -19.11 9.43 1.87
C GLU A 113 -19.47 9.80 3.31
N ARG A 114 -18.44 10.19 4.06
CA ARG A 114 -18.62 10.70 5.42
C ARG A 114 -19.05 12.15 5.43
N SER A 115 -19.55 12.60 6.58
CA SER A 115 -19.79 14.03 6.79
C SER A 115 -18.47 14.80 6.68
N HIS A 116 -18.43 15.71 5.72
CA HIS A 116 -17.29 16.58 5.47
C HIS A 116 -17.81 17.99 5.17
N PHE A 117 -17.23 18.97 5.87
CA PHE A 117 -17.46 20.41 5.63
C PHE A 117 -18.94 20.84 5.63
N GLY A 118 -19.73 20.30 6.57
CA GLY A 118 -21.15 20.65 6.70
C GLY A 118 -22.11 19.77 5.89
N ASN A 119 -21.60 18.93 4.98
CA ASN A 119 -22.44 17.97 4.27
C ASN A 119 -22.83 16.80 5.18
N PRO A 120 -24.08 16.30 5.07
CA PRO A 120 -24.51 15.12 5.82
C PRO A 120 -23.69 13.90 5.41
N ALA A 121 -23.52 12.97 6.35
CA ALA A 121 -22.94 11.66 6.04
C ALA A 121 -23.92 10.83 5.21
N GLN A 122 -23.41 10.07 4.25
CA GLN A 122 -24.23 9.05 3.60
C GLN A 122 -24.58 7.95 4.61
N PRO A 123 -25.77 7.35 4.48
CA PRO A 123 -26.06 6.12 5.20
C PRO A 123 -24.97 5.07 4.98
N PHE A 124 -24.63 4.31 6.02
CA PHE A 124 -23.61 3.26 6.00
C PHE A 124 -22.13 3.72 6.01
N SER A 125 -21.84 5.02 6.04
CA SER A 125 -20.44 5.52 6.02
C SER A 125 -19.65 5.14 7.28
N GLU A 126 -20.29 5.18 8.46
CA GLU A 126 -19.65 4.84 9.73
C GLU A 126 -19.45 3.32 9.87
N GLU A 127 -20.39 2.52 9.38
CA GLU A 127 -20.29 1.07 9.34
C GLU A 127 -19.15 0.61 8.42
N ALA A 128 -19.01 1.23 7.25
CA ALA A 128 -17.90 0.98 6.33
C ALA A 128 -16.54 1.32 6.96
N LEU A 129 -16.44 2.49 7.61
CA LEU A 129 -15.24 2.90 8.35
C LEU A 129 -14.92 1.93 9.49
N SER A 130 -15.91 1.58 10.32
CA SER A 130 -15.75 0.65 11.44
C SER A 130 -15.29 -0.71 10.97
N TRP A 131 -15.85 -1.19 9.85
CA TRP A 131 -15.43 -2.44 9.22
C TRP A 131 -13.96 -2.37 8.79
N LEU A 132 -13.56 -1.31 8.08
CA LEU A 132 -12.18 -1.18 7.58
C LEU A 132 -11.17 -1.05 8.72
N GLN A 133 -11.50 -0.28 9.77
CA GLN A 133 -10.71 -0.17 10.99
C GLN A 133 -10.48 -1.54 11.63
N LYS A 134 -11.55 -2.30 11.88
CA LYS A 134 -11.45 -3.66 12.45
C LYS A 134 -10.66 -4.60 11.53
N TYR A 135 -10.78 -4.41 10.22
CA TYR A 135 -10.12 -5.28 9.25
C TYR A 135 -8.62 -5.02 9.10
N LEU A 136 -8.17 -3.77 9.24
CA LEU A 136 -6.81 -3.34 8.89
C LEU A 136 -5.98 -2.76 10.02
N MET A 137 -6.58 -2.10 11.02
CA MET A 137 -5.84 -1.31 11.99
C MET A 137 -4.76 -2.13 12.70
N GLY A 138 -3.52 -1.62 12.71
CA GLY A 138 -2.38 -2.28 13.35
C GLY A 138 -1.84 -3.53 12.63
N ARG A 139 -2.47 -3.98 11.54
CA ARG A 139 -2.05 -5.18 10.80
C ARG A 139 -0.96 -4.88 9.78
N SER A 140 -0.24 -5.94 9.42
CA SER A 140 0.70 -5.90 8.29
C SER A 140 -0.03 -6.15 6.98
N VAL A 141 0.29 -5.35 5.96
CA VAL A 141 -0.38 -5.32 4.66
C VAL A 141 0.68 -5.30 3.57
N THR A 142 0.42 -6.04 2.50
CA THR A 142 1.16 -5.91 1.24
C THR A 142 0.34 -5.06 0.29
N ILE A 143 0.88 -3.93 -0.14
CA ILE A 143 0.25 -3.06 -1.14
C ILE A 143 0.93 -3.23 -2.50
N THR A 144 0.15 -3.12 -3.57
CA THR A 144 0.63 -3.03 -4.95
C THR A 144 0.19 -1.67 -5.49
N PRO A 145 1.07 -0.67 -5.55
CA PRO A 145 0.73 0.67 -6.00
C PRO A 145 0.58 0.70 -7.52
N TYR A 146 -0.41 1.46 -8.02
CA TYR A 146 -0.69 1.62 -9.44
C TYR A 146 -0.48 3.05 -9.90
N SER A 147 -1.05 4.01 -9.17
CA SER A 147 -0.97 5.43 -9.54
C SER A 147 -0.99 6.33 -8.30
N ILE A 148 -0.75 7.63 -8.52
CA ILE A 148 -0.86 8.67 -7.49
C ILE A 148 -1.96 9.63 -7.96
N ASP A 149 -2.96 9.88 -7.11
CA ASP A 149 -4.07 10.77 -7.42
C ASP A 149 -3.76 12.25 -7.14
N GLN A 150 -4.68 13.13 -7.54
CA GLN A 150 -4.57 14.59 -7.31
C GLN A 150 -4.46 14.99 -5.83
N TYR A 151 -4.93 14.14 -4.91
CA TYR A 151 -4.84 14.34 -3.47
C TYR A 151 -3.55 13.75 -2.87
N LYS A 152 -2.58 13.37 -3.73
CA LYS A 152 -1.31 12.77 -3.36
C LYS A 152 -1.47 11.43 -2.62
N ARG A 153 -2.60 10.75 -2.84
CA ARG A 153 -2.86 9.38 -2.35
C ARG A 153 -2.38 8.39 -3.40
N VAL A 154 -1.85 7.28 -2.92
CA VAL A 154 -1.40 6.16 -3.74
C VAL A 154 -2.59 5.24 -3.94
N VAL A 155 -3.06 5.12 -5.18
CA VAL A 155 -4.09 4.15 -5.54
C VAL A 155 -3.43 2.79 -5.60
N ALA A 156 -3.84 1.88 -4.73
CA ALA A 156 -3.17 0.60 -4.58
C ALA A 156 -4.12 -0.54 -4.23
N ARG A 157 -3.78 -1.73 -4.73
CA ARG A 157 -4.34 -2.97 -4.23
C ARG A 157 -3.73 -3.30 -2.89
N ALA A 158 -4.54 -3.44 -1.85
CA ALA A 158 -4.10 -3.87 -0.53
C ALA A 158 -4.47 -5.33 -0.27
N GLN A 159 -3.52 -6.09 0.29
CA GLN A 159 -3.73 -7.50 0.62
C GLN A 159 -3.18 -7.82 2.01
N ILE A 160 -3.93 -8.60 2.78
CA ILE A 160 -3.53 -9.05 4.11
C ILE A 160 -3.41 -10.57 4.15
N TRP A 161 -2.55 -11.06 5.03
CA TRP A 161 -2.49 -12.49 5.35
C TRP A 161 -3.47 -12.81 6.46
N LYS A 162 -4.31 -13.83 6.25
CA LYS A 162 -5.14 -14.45 7.27
C LYS A 162 -4.82 -15.93 7.34
N LEU A 163 -5.32 -16.62 8.37
CA LEU A 163 -5.21 -18.08 8.48
C LEU A 163 -5.79 -18.80 7.25
N THR A 164 -6.81 -18.22 6.61
CA THR A 164 -7.44 -18.73 5.38
C THR A 164 -6.77 -18.24 4.09
N GLY A 165 -5.49 -17.85 4.19
CA GLY A 165 -4.69 -17.35 3.08
C GLY A 165 -4.77 -15.84 2.87
N LYS A 166 -4.19 -15.40 1.76
CA LYS A 166 -4.12 -13.99 1.37
C LYS A 166 -5.50 -13.48 0.97
N LYS A 167 -5.92 -12.36 1.55
CA LYS A 167 -7.20 -11.69 1.25
C LYS A 167 -6.95 -10.31 0.65
N ASP A 168 -7.75 -9.98 -0.35
CA ASP A 168 -7.78 -8.68 -1.00
C ASP A 168 -8.78 -7.78 -0.28
N VAL A 169 -8.36 -6.60 0.14
CA VAL A 169 -9.17 -5.73 1.00
C VAL A 169 -10.38 -5.19 0.24
N SER A 170 -10.17 -4.67 -0.97
CA SER A 170 -11.25 -4.16 -1.83
C SER A 170 -12.28 -5.25 -2.13
N ALA A 171 -11.83 -6.46 -2.45
CA ALA A 171 -12.72 -7.60 -2.68
C ALA A 171 -13.57 -7.94 -1.44
N GLU A 172 -12.97 -7.89 -0.25
CA GLU A 172 -13.66 -8.19 1.01
C GLU A 172 -14.64 -7.08 1.40
N MET A 173 -14.34 -5.82 1.10
CA MET A 173 -15.30 -4.72 1.25
C MET A 173 -16.53 -4.93 0.35
N LEU A 174 -16.33 -5.21 -0.94
CA LEU A 174 -17.41 -5.49 -1.88
C LEU A 174 -18.25 -6.69 -1.44
N ARG A 175 -17.59 -7.78 -1.01
CA ARG A 175 -18.26 -9.01 -0.56
C ARG A 175 -19.18 -8.77 0.64
N ASN A 176 -18.80 -7.87 1.55
CA ASN A 176 -19.58 -7.53 2.74
C ASN A 176 -20.55 -6.36 2.49
N GLY A 177 -20.54 -5.75 1.31
CA GLY A 177 -21.36 -4.57 1.00
C GLY A 177 -20.94 -3.34 1.80
N MET A 178 -19.64 -3.14 2.02
CA MET A 178 -19.08 -1.96 2.71
C MET A 178 -18.62 -0.88 1.74
N ALA A 179 -18.54 -1.20 0.46
CA ALA A 179 -18.21 -0.29 -0.63
C ALA A 179 -18.91 -0.73 -1.91
N VAL A 180 -19.00 0.18 -2.87
CA VAL A 180 -19.41 -0.10 -4.24
C VAL A 180 -18.20 -0.07 -5.18
N ILE A 181 -18.37 -0.56 -6.40
CA ILE A 181 -17.35 -0.41 -7.44
C ILE A 181 -17.24 1.06 -7.84
N TYR A 182 -16.00 1.52 -7.98
CA TYR A 182 -15.74 2.87 -8.44
C TYR A 182 -15.97 2.98 -9.95
N GLU A 183 -17.05 3.66 -10.34
CA GLU A 183 -17.43 3.89 -11.74
C GLU A 183 -17.02 5.28 -12.19
N ALA A 184 -15.71 5.50 -12.39
CA ALA A 184 -15.23 6.70 -13.07
C ALA A 184 -14.74 6.34 -14.48
N ALA A 185 -15.14 7.14 -15.47
CA ALA A 185 -14.72 6.98 -16.87
C ALA A 185 -13.20 7.04 -17.05
N HIS A 186 -12.49 7.77 -16.18
CA HIS A 186 -11.04 7.89 -16.16
C HIS A 186 -10.49 7.73 -14.73
N GLY A 187 -9.37 7.01 -14.59
CA GLY A 187 -8.66 6.85 -13.31
C GLY A 187 -9.14 5.70 -12.41
N ALA A 188 -10.07 4.87 -12.88
CA ALA A 188 -10.48 3.67 -12.16
C ALA A 188 -9.43 2.55 -12.31
N GLU A 189 -8.59 2.39 -11.30
CA GLU A 189 -7.57 1.35 -11.25
C GLU A 189 -8.12 0.07 -10.61
N PHE A 190 -8.08 -1.04 -11.34
CA PHE A 190 -8.49 -2.37 -10.84
C PHE A 190 -7.34 -3.38 -10.77
N GLY A 191 -6.20 -3.06 -11.39
CA GLY A 191 -5.06 -4.00 -11.54
C GLY A 191 -5.48 -5.34 -12.15
N GLY A 192 -6.35 -5.30 -13.16
CA GLY A 192 -6.89 -6.49 -13.84
C GLY A 192 -7.98 -7.26 -13.08
N ASN A 193 -8.48 -6.76 -11.94
CA ASN A 193 -9.43 -7.48 -11.08
C ASN A 193 -10.90 -7.04 -11.26
N GLU A 194 -11.21 -6.18 -12.23
CA GLU A 194 -12.52 -5.55 -12.37
C GLU A 194 -13.67 -6.56 -12.47
N GLN A 195 -13.56 -7.54 -13.36
CA GLN A 195 -14.61 -8.55 -13.54
C GLN A 195 -14.86 -9.36 -12.25
N TRP A 196 -13.81 -9.63 -11.48
CA TRP A 196 -13.93 -10.32 -10.20
C TRP A 196 -14.65 -9.45 -9.17
N TYR A 197 -14.30 -8.16 -9.09
CA TYR A 197 -14.97 -7.19 -8.23
C TYR A 197 -16.45 -7.05 -8.58
N ARG A 198 -16.81 -6.92 -9.87
CA ARG A 198 -18.20 -6.86 -10.35
C ARG A 198 -19.02 -8.07 -9.92
N LYS A 199 -18.44 -9.28 -10.00
CA LYS A 199 -19.09 -10.51 -9.53
C LYS A 199 -19.34 -10.50 -8.01
N LEU A 200 -18.41 -9.97 -7.22
CA LEU A 200 -18.55 -9.88 -5.76
C LEU A 200 -19.63 -8.87 -5.36
N GLU A 201 -19.64 -7.71 -6.00
CA GLU A 201 -20.66 -6.69 -5.79
C GLU A 201 -22.06 -7.22 -6.15
N ALA A 202 -22.21 -7.84 -7.33
CA ALA A 202 -23.49 -8.43 -7.74
C ALA A 202 -23.99 -9.48 -6.74
N LYS A 203 -23.08 -10.27 -6.15
CA LYS A 203 -23.41 -11.24 -5.10
C LYS A 203 -23.85 -10.55 -3.81
N ALA A 204 -23.17 -9.49 -3.38
CA ALA A 204 -23.56 -8.71 -2.21
C ALA A 204 -24.92 -8.03 -2.39
N ARG A 205 -25.17 -7.48 -3.59
CA ARG A 205 -26.46 -6.88 -3.97
C ARG A 205 -27.61 -7.89 -3.91
N ARG A 206 -27.43 -9.08 -4.50
CA ARG A 206 -28.41 -10.18 -4.40
C ARG A 206 -28.71 -10.59 -2.96
N LYS A 207 -27.68 -10.59 -2.10
CA LYS A 207 -27.81 -10.93 -0.69
C LYS A 207 -28.29 -9.77 0.19
N LYS A 208 -28.49 -8.58 -0.37
CA LYS A 208 -28.82 -7.35 0.37
C LYS A 208 -27.88 -7.11 1.55
N SER A 209 -26.59 -7.42 1.38
CA SER A 209 -25.58 -7.29 2.44
C SER A 209 -25.07 -5.86 2.55
N GLY A 210 -24.86 -5.38 3.78
CA GLY A 210 -24.31 -4.04 4.03
C GLY A 210 -25.16 -2.94 3.40
N LEU A 211 -24.53 -2.05 2.62
CA LEU A 211 -25.18 -0.95 1.91
C LEU A 211 -26.38 -1.39 1.05
N TRP A 212 -26.34 -2.62 0.52
CA TRP A 212 -27.42 -3.16 -0.32
C TRP A 212 -28.71 -3.50 0.45
N SER A 213 -28.66 -3.50 1.79
CA SER A 213 -29.86 -3.66 2.64
C SER A 213 -30.84 -2.48 2.54
N GLN A 214 -30.36 -1.31 2.12
CA GLN A 214 -31.15 -0.07 2.04
C GLN A 214 -32.18 -0.07 0.89
N GLY A 215 -32.09 -1.02 -0.05
CA GLY A 215 -33.03 -1.15 -1.16
C GLY A 215 -33.13 0.13 -2.00
N ARG A 216 -34.34 0.69 -2.11
CA ARG A 216 -34.62 1.89 -2.93
C ARG A 216 -34.03 3.19 -2.39
N LYS A 217 -33.62 3.22 -1.12
CA LYS A 217 -33.03 4.43 -0.48
C LYS A 217 -31.52 4.55 -0.71
N LEU A 218 -30.91 3.55 -1.34
CA LEU A 218 -29.47 3.55 -1.59
C LEU A 218 -29.11 4.61 -2.62
N VAL A 219 -28.22 5.52 -2.22
CA VAL A 219 -27.52 6.45 -3.11
C VAL A 219 -26.06 6.01 -3.16
N THR A 220 -25.51 5.77 -4.35
CA THR A 220 -24.10 5.39 -4.45
C THR A 220 -23.19 6.59 -4.18
N PRO A 221 -21.95 6.40 -3.73
CA PRO A 221 -20.96 7.47 -3.59
C PRO A 221 -20.82 8.33 -4.85
N GLY A 222 -20.80 7.71 -6.03
CA GLY A 222 -20.70 8.42 -7.31
C GLY A 222 -21.96 9.22 -7.68
N ASP A 223 -23.16 8.74 -7.33
CA ASP A 223 -24.40 9.50 -7.49
C ASP A 223 -24.46 10.67 -6.52
N TYR A 224 -24.09 10.45 -5.26
CA TYR A 224 -24.08 11.49 -4.23
C TYR A 224 -23.12 12.64 -4.59
N LYS A 225 -21.91 12.31 -5.07
CA LYS A 225 -20.92 13.30 -5.55
C LYS A 225 -21.41 14.13 -6.74
N ARG A 226 -22.38 13.63 -7.51
CA ARG A 226 -23.01 14.37 -8.62
C ARG A 226 -24.21 15.21 -8.17
N SER A 227 -24.79 14.91 -7.00
CA SER A 227 -25.96 15.60 -6.46
C SER A 227 -25.63 16.77 -5.53
N VAL A 228 -24.39 16.87 -5.07
CA VAL A 228 -23.85 17.96 -4.22
C VAL A 228 -22.99 18.87 -5.08
#